data_AF-A0A9X7DMQ2-F1
#
_entry.id   AF-A0A9X7DMQ2-F1
#
_cell.length_a   1.000
_cell.length_b   1.000
_cell.length_c   1.000
_cell.angle_alpha   90.00
_cell.angle_beta   90.00
_cell.angle_gamma   90.00
#
_symmetry.space_group_name_H-M   'P 1'
#
loop_
_entity.id
_entity.type
_entity.pdbx_description
1 polymer ?
#
loop_
_entity_poly.entity_id
_entity_poly.type
_entity_poly.pdbx_seq_one_letter_code
_entity_poly.pdbx_strand_id
1 'polypeptide(L)'
;MKKVFFIVILSLSLICFADFTYAKTNEPVYTPISFQIEIQDWEAVNKIIPKYSLFTVIDVETGKSFNVQRRAGSRHADVQPLTREDTRIMKEIYDGNWSWKRRAVLILADENLIPASMHGMPHGAGSLPNGFCGHFCIHFMGSTTHRTGKADLSHHVMILKAAGKINEYMNNLPPSQLLNVLFVSIKNQDKGLVKKIAISNQKNIKKDLKKIKKIEAIQWTLPQIKKSGAFSLETEIPVEVNLFIKNRGRIRTKLSFTLVRTSPISPWKVNMDPLFSSIN
;
A
#
# COMPACT_ATOMS: atom_id res chain seq x y z
N MET A 1 92.44 31.86 -37.67
CA MET A 1 92.71 31.56 -36.24
C MET A 1 91.37 31.26 -35.55
N LYS A 2 91.24 30.06 -34.94
CA LYS A 2 90.46 29.70 -33.72
C LYS A 2 88.96 30.10 -33.70
N LYS A 3 87.96 29.25 -33.48
CA LYS A 3 87.86 27.96 -32.76
C LYS A 3 86.50 27.29 -33.10
N VAL A 4 86.52 25.97 -33.06
CA VAL A 4 85.41 25.00 -33.04
C VAL A 4 84.48 25.20 -31.84
N PHE A 5 83.17 24.97 -31.97
CA PHE A 5 82.41 24.08 -31.06
C PHE A 5 81.03 23.67 -31.62
N PHE A 6 80.79 22.36 -31.56
CA PHE A 6 79.57 21.59 -31.80
C PHE A 6 78.43 22.03 -30.87
N ILE A 7 77.15 21.97 -31.27
CA ILE A 7 76.00 21.62 -30.40
C ILE A 7 74.74 21.31 -31.25
N VAL A 8 74.37 20.03 -31.19
CA VAL A 8 73.03 19.41 -31.06
C VAL A 8 71.90 19.86 -32.00
N ILE A 9 71.57 18.95 -32.93
CA ILE A 9 70.29 18.86 -33.64
C ILE A 9 69.20 18.42 -32.65
N LEU A 10 68.26 19.31 -32.33
CA LEU A 10 66.98 18.94 -31.71
C LEU A 10 65.93 20.01 -32.02
N SER A 11 65.07 19.77 -33.02
CA SER A 11 63.76 20.43 -33.09
C SER A 11 62.72 19.47 -33.66
N LEU A 12 62.30 18.59 -32.75
CA LEU A 12 60.92 18.20 -32.48
C LEU A 12 59.91 18.42 -33.62
N SER A 13 59.59 17.33 -34.31
CA SER A 13 58.36 17.19 -35.09
C SER A 13 57.15 17.42 -34.19
N LEU A 14 56.46 18.54 -34.38
CA LEU A 14 55.15 18.81 -33.77
C LEU A 14 54.11 17.94 -34.48
N ILE A 15 54.00 16.67 -34.10
CA ILE A 15 52.87 15.83 -34.49
C ILE A 15 51.70 16.26 -33.61
N CYS A 16 50.83 17.12 -34.15
CA CYS A 16 49.52 17.37 -33.57
C CYS A 16 48.70 16.07 -33.63
N PHE A 17 48.76 15.26 -32.56
CA PHE A 17 47.70 14.32 -32.26
C PHE A 17 46.50 15.15 -31.82
N ALA A 18 45.61 15.45 -32.76
CA ALA A 18 44.27 15.90 -32.40
C ALA A 18 43.57 14.69 -31.77
N ASP A 19 43.49 14.67 -30.44
CA ASP A 19 42.58 13.78 -29.73
C ASP A 19 41.16 14.12 -30.21
N PHE A 20 40.59 13.24 -31.03
CA PHE A 20 39.15 13.24 -31.29
C PHE A 20 38.47 12.98 -29.96
N THR A 21 38.07 14.06 -29.28
CA THR A 21 37.16 14.02 -28.15
C THR A 21 35.80 13.61 -28.69
N TYR A 22 35.55 12.30 -28.72
CA TYR A 22 34.22 11.79 -28.99
C TYR A 22 33.33 12.23 -27.82
N ALA A 23 32.31 13.04 -28.10
CA ALA A 23 31.28 13.34 -27.14
C ALA A 23 30.58 12.03 -26.75
N LYS A 24 30.92 11.48 -25.59
CA LYS A 24 30.22 10.34 -25.01
C LYS A 24 28.83 10.85 -24.64
N THR A 25 27.82 10.46 -25.41
CA THR A 25 26.43 10.65 -25.02
C THR A 25 26.25 9.97 -23.67
N ASN A 26 25.77 10.71 -22.67
CA ASN A 26 25.32 10.13 -21.41
C ASN A 26 24.05 9.34 -21.70
N GLU A 27 24.21 8.12 -22.22
CA GLU A 27 23.13 7.13 -22.20
C GLU A 27 22.69 7.00 -20.74
N PRO A 28 21.39 7.14 -20.42
CA PRO A 28 20.92 6.89 -19.07
C PRO A 28 21.31 5.46 -18.72
N VAL A 29 22.15 5.32 -17.69
CA VAL A 29 22.50 4.01 -17.15
C VAL A 29 21.21 3.44 -16.58
N TYR A 30 20.54 2.58 -17.35
CA TYR A 30 19.45 1.75 -16.85
C TYR A 30 20.07 0.67 -15.95
N THR A 31 20.33 1.04 -14.71
CA THR A 31 20.51 0.07 -13.63
C THR A 31 19.23 -0.76 -13.52
N PRO A 32 19.34 -2.08 -13.34
CA PRO A 32 18.16 -2.91 -13.20
C PRO A 32 17.40 -2.49 -11.94
N ILE A 33 16.08 -2.32 -12.04
CA ILE A 33 15.21 -2.09 -10.90
C ILE A 33 15.51 -3.15 -9.85
N SER A 34 15.82 -2.73 -8.62
CA SER A 34 15.91 -3.67 -7.51
C SER A 34 14.52 -4.25 -7.25
N PHE A 35 14.34 -5.54 -7.57
CA PHE A 35 13.10 -6.26 -7.24
C PHE A 35 12.98 -6.60 -5.75
N GLN A 36 13.91 -6.12 -4.92
CA GLN A 36 13.86 -6.30 -3.49
C GLN A 36 12.86 -5.34 -2.87
N ILE A 37 11.70 -5.88 -2.51
CA ILE A 37 10.61 -5.14 -1.89
C ILE A 37 10.86 -5.07 -0.39
N GLU A 38 11.38 -3.94 0.10
CA GLU A 38 11.69 -3.73 1.51
C GLU A 38 10.73 -2.73 2.16
N ILE A 39 10.16 -3.13 3.31
CA ILE A 39 9.38 -2.21 4.13
C ILE A 39 10.33 -1.15 4.69
N GLN A 40 10.01 0.11 4.45
CA GLN A 40 10.71 1.24 5.01
C GLN A 40 9.79 2.08 5.90
N ASP A 41 10.33 2.55 7.02
CA ASP A 41 9.63 3.48 7.90
C ASP A 41 9.52 4.86 7.27
N TRP A 42 8.45 5.56 7.63
CA TRP A 42 8.12 6.89 7.12
C TRP A 42 9.28 7.87 7.24
N GLU A 43 10.06 7.82 8.31
CA GLU A 43 11.20 8.73 8.48
C GLU A 43 12.30 8.52 7.43
N ALA A 44 12.56 7.26 7.04
CA ALA A 44 13.50 6.94 5.97
C ALA A 44 12.91 7.34 4.61
N VAL A 45 11.65 6.95 4.35
CA VAL A 45 10.94 7.29 3.12
C VAL A 45 10.84 8.80 2.91
N ASN A 46 10.63 9.58 3.98
CA ASN A 46 10.54 11.03 3.91
C ASN A 46 11.84 11.69 3.39
N LYS A 47 12.99 11.02 3.58
CA LYS A 47 14.28 11.45 3.00
C LYS A 47 14.43 11.02 1.54
N ILE A 48 13.88 9.86 1.17
CA ILE A 48 13.91 9.32 -0.20
C ILE A 48 12.99 10.11 -1.14
N ILE A 49 11.77 10.40 -0.71
CA ILE A 49 10.77 11.15 -1.49
C ILE A 49 10.47 12.50 -0.83
N PRO A 50 11.42 13.47 -0.81
CA PRO A 50 11.19 14.78 -0.20
C PRO A 50 10.04 15.54 -0.89
N LYS A 51 9.60 16.67 -0.31
CA LYS A 51 8.56 17.50 -0.95
C LYS A 51 9.00 17.90 -2.36
N TYR A 52 8.04 17.92 -3.28
CA TYR A 52 8.18 18.16 -4.72
C TYR A 52 8.82 17.02 -5.54
N SER A 53 9.23 15.92 -4.90
CA SER A 53 9.64 14.70 -5.61
C SER A 53 8.52 14.19 -6.52
N LEU A 54 8.94 13.63 -7.65
CA LEU A 54 8.12 12.93 -8.62
C LEU A 54 8.43 11.44 -8.51
N PHE A 55 7.39 10.60 -8.47
CA PHE A 55 7.55 9.16 -8.41
C PHE A 55 6.33 8.44 -8.96
N THR A 56 6.47 7.15 -9.22
CA THR A 56 5.39 6.31 -9.76
C THR A 56 4.74 5.51 -8.64
N VAL A 57 3.40 5.50 -8.63
CA VAL A 57 2.58 4.63 -7.80
C VAL A 57 2.13 3.45 -8.64
N ILE A 58 2.32 2.23 -8.14
CA ILE A 58 1.92 0.99 -8.80
C ILE A 58 0.90 0.28 -7.92
N ASP A 59 -0.32 0.09 -8.40
CA ASP A 59 -1.36 -0.63 -7.67
C ASP A 59 -1.14 -2.14 -7.74
N VAL A 60 -1.02 -2.79 -6.58
CA VAL A 60 -0.65 -4.21 -6.48
C VAL A 60 -1.70 -5.14 -7.08
N GLU A 61 -2.98 -4.79 -7.02
CA GLU A 61 -4.03 -5.70 -7.49
C GLU A 61 -4.29 -5.58 -8.99
N THR A 62 -4.23 -4.37 -9.54
CA THR A 62 -4.54 -4.12 -10.96
C THR A 62 -3.29 -4.08 -11.84
N GLY A 63 -2.11 -3.88 -11.25
CA GLY A 63 -0.86 -3.65 -11.98
C GLY A 63 -0.78 -2.29 -12.67
N LYS A 64 -1.82 -1.45 -12.58
CA LYS A 64 -1.82 -0.11 -13.18
C LYS A 64 -0.89 0.79 -12.40
N SER A 65 -0.20 1.66 -13.13
CA SER A 65 0.71 2.64 -12.57
C SER A 65 0.38 4.05 -13.04
N PHE A 66 0.69 5.03 -12.21
CA PHE A 66 0.49 6.45 -12.51
C PHE A 66 1.51 7.30 -11.75
N ASN A 67 1.86 8.44 -12.32
CA ASN A 67 2.85 9.35 -11.75
C ASN A 67 2.21 10.36 -10.81
N VAL A 68 2.94 10.70 -9.76
CA VAL A 68 2.50 11.68 -8.75
C VAL A 68 3.61 12.64 -8.40
N GLN A 69 3.23 13.78 -7.81
CA GLN A 69 4.13 14.68 -7.12
C GLN A 69 3.76 14.73 -5.63
N ARG A 70 4.76 14.61 -4.74
CA ARG A 70 4.56 14.93 -3.32
C ARG A 70 4.50 16.44 -3.12
N ARG A 71 3.51 16.92 -2.38
CA ARG A 71 3.28 18.36 -2.15
C ARG A 71 3.38 18.75 -0.69
N ALA A 72 2.94 17.86 0.21
CA ALA A 72 2.95 18.13 1.64
C ALA A 72 3.12 16.84 2.44
N GLY A 73 2.55 16.81 3.64
CA GLY A 73 2.60 15.68 4.56
C GLY A 73 3.84 15.67 5.45
N SER A 74 3.60 15.59 6.76
CA SER A 74 4.64 15.46 7.81
C SER A 74 4.65 14.08 8.49
N ARG A 75 3.51 13.37 8.44
CA ARG A 75 3.30 12.05 9.06
C ARG A 75 3.09 10.92 8.03
N HIS A 76 2.91 11.30 6.79
CA HIS A 76 2.73 10.49 5.59
C HIS A 76 2.89 11.43 4.38
N ALA A 77 2.82 10.92 3.15
CA ALA A 77 2.97 11.75 1.96
C ALA A 77 1.61 12.24 1.46
N ASP A 78 1.46 13.57 1.35
CA ASP A 78 0.34 14.18 0.64
C ASP A 78 0.75 14.42 -0.81
N VAL A 79 0.08 13.74 -1.74
CA VAL A 79 0.47 13.66 -3.14
C VAL A 79 -0.67 14.04 -4.08
N GLN A 80 -0.32 14.49 -5.27
CA GLN A 80 -1.26 14.79 -6.34
C GLN A 80 -0.85 13.97 -7.58
N PRO A 81 -1.78 13.39 -8.35
CA PRO A 81 -1.46 12.86 -9.68
C PRO A 81 -0.78 13.93 -10.52
N LEU A 82 0.21 13.57 -11.34
CA LEU A 82 0.99 14.57 -12.06
C LEU A 82 0.17 15.19 -13.20
N THR A 83 -0.58 14.36 -13.93
CA THR A 83 -1.37 14.78 -15.10
C THR A 83 -2.85 14.37 -15.01
N ARG A 84 -3.65 14.82 -15.98
CA ARG A 84 -5.04 14.36 -16.16
C ARG A 84 -5.13 12.87 -16.48
N GLU A 85 -4.14 12.36 -17.18
CA GLU A 85 -4.06 10.93 -17.50
C GLU A 85 -3.77 10.10 -16.24
N ASP A 86 -2.83 10.54 -15.40
CA ASP A 86 -2.56 9.89 -14.11
C ASP A 86 -3.81 9.88 -13.21
N THR A 87 -4.56 10.99 -13.23
CA THR A 87 -5.83 11.12 -12.50
C THR A 87 -6.89 10.14 -13.03
N ARG A 88 -6.96 9.97 -14.37
CA ARG A 88 -7.85 9.02 -15.02
C ARG A 88 -7.51 7.59 -14.61
N ILE A 89 -6.23 7.21 -14.67
CA ILE A 89 -5.74 5.87 -14.26
C ILE A 89 -6.06 5.61 -12.78
N MET A 90 -5.77 6.57 -11.91
CA MET A 90 -6.11 6.48 -10.48
C MET A 90 -7.61 6.28 -10.27
N LYS A 91 -8.46 7.00 -11.01
CA LYS A 91 -9.92 6.84 -10.92
C LYS A 91 -10.38 5.47 -11.40
N GLU A 92 -9.74 4.90 -12.43
CA GLU A 92 -10.02 3.53 -12.88
C GLU A 92 -9.65 2.46 -11.86
N ILE A 93 -8.54 2.64 -11.13
CA ILE A 93 -8.14 1.74 -10.03
C ILE A 93 -9.24 1.66 -8.95
N TYR A 94 -10.05 2.71 -8.81
CA TYR A 94 -11.20 2.77 -7.90
C TYR A 94 -12.55 2.60 -8.62
N ASP A 95 -12.59 1.83 -9.71
CA ASP A 95 -13.83 1.49 -10.43
C ASP A 95 -14.62 2.74 -10.87
N GLY A 96 -13.91 3.80 -11.29
CA GLY A 96 -14.51 5.05 -11.76
C GLY A 96 -14.99 6.00 -10.66
N ASN A 97 -14.76 5.69 -9.38
CA ASN A 97 -15.28 6.47 -8.25
C ASN A 97 -14.16 6.87 -7.28
N TRP A 98 -14.26 8.04 -6.66
CA TRP A 98 -13.34 8.38 -5.57
C TRP A 98 -13.69 7.61 -4.29
N SER A 99 -12.66 7.12 -3.58
CA SER A 99 -12.90 6.23 -2.44
C SER A 99 -11.86 6.36 -1.33
N TRP A 100 -12.30 6.25 -0.09
CA TRP A 100 -11.42 6.12 1.08
C TRP A 100 -10.90 4.70 1.27
N LYS A 101 -11.28 3.72 0.44
CA LYS A 101 -10.78 2.34 0.53
C LYS A 101 -9.26 2.33 0.40
N ARG A 102 -8.59 1.65 1.33
CA ARG A 102 -7.14 1.51 1.30
C ARG A 102 -6.77 0.46 0.27
N ARG A 103 -5.74 0.76 -0.51
CA ARG A 103 -5.16 -0.17 -1.50
C ARG A 103 -3.69 -0.38 -1.18
N ALA A 104 -3.21 -1.58 -1.49
CA ALA A 104 -1.80 -1.94 -1.43
C ALA A 104 -1.11 -1.42 -2.69
N VAL A 105 -0.04 -0.65 -2.52
CA VAL A 105 0.70 -0.07 -3.64
C VAL A 105 2.20 -0.22 -3.44
N LEU A 106 2.94 -0.23 -4.54
CA LEU A 106 4.39 -0.07 -4.55
C LEU A 106 4.72 1.32 -5.06
N ILE A 107 5.66 1.98 -4.40
CA ILE A 107 6.20 3.26 -4.82
C ILE A 107 7.52 3.00 -5.50
N LEU A 108 7.59 3.30 -6.78
CA LEU A 108 8.84 3.31 -7.53
C LEU A 108 9.41 4.73 -7.45
N ALA A 109 10.43 4.89 -6.60
CA ALA A 109 11.18 6.12 -6.41
C ALA A 109 12.66 5.82 -6.63
N ASP A 110 13.24 6.44 -7.66
CA ASP A 110 14.55 6.09 -8.20
C ASP A 110 14.62 4.58 -8.51
N GLU A 111 15.55 3.86 -7.88
CA GLU A 111 15.75 2.41 -8.04
C GLU A 111 14.99 1.57 -6.99
N ASN A 112 14.25 2.21 -6.08
CA ASN A 112 13.62 1.55 -4.93
C ASN A 112 12.14 1.24 -5.20
N LEU A 113 11.72 0.01 -4.88
CA LEU A 113 10.32 -0.39 -4.79
C LEU A 113 9.87 -0.46 -3.33
N ILE A 114 9.16 0.56 -2.87
CA ILE A 114 8.77 0.72 -1.46
C ILE A 114 7.30 0.34 -1.27
N PRO A 115 6.98 -0.67 -0.44
CA PRO A 115 5.60 -0.99 -0.03
C PRO A 115 4.93 0.18 0.68
N ALA A 116 3.73 0.50 0.23
CA ALA A 116 2.93 1.55 0.83
C ALA A 116 1.44 1.20 0.75
N SER A 117 0.62 2.12 1.26
CA SER A 117 -0.82 2.07 1.09
C SER A 117 -1.38 3.44 0.77
N MET A 118 -2.24 3.51 -0.25
CA MET A 118 -2.94 4.73 -0.63
C MET A 118 -4.45 4.61 -0.42
N HIS A 119 -5.14 5.75 -0.43
CA HIS A 119 -6.58 5.82 -0.73
C HIS A 119 -6.83 6.77 -1.91
N GLY A 120 -8.02 6.69 -2.51
CA GLY A 120 -8.36 7.41 -3.74
C GLY A 120 -9.10 8.74 -3.57
N MET A 121 -9.58 9.03 -2.36
CA MET A 121 -10.42 10.21 -2.13
C MET A 121 -9.62 11.53 -2.18
N PRO A 122 -9.97 12.48 -3.07
CA PRO A 122 -9.41 13.82 -3.02
C PRO A 122 -9.85 14.54 -1.74
N HIS A 123 -8.91 15.20 -1.08
CA HIS A 123 -9.19 16.04 0.08
C HIS A 123 -8.13 17.12 0.25
N GLY A 124 -8.41 18.09 1.13
CA GLY A 124 -7.55 19.25 1.34
C GLY A 124 -7.36 20.09 0.08
N ALA A 125 -6.30 20.89 0.04
CA ALA A 125 -5.98 21.74 -1.09
C ALA A 125 -5.19 20.97 -2.17
N GLY A 126 -5.41 21.37 -3.43
CA GLY A 126 -4.67 20.92 -4.62
C GLY A 126 -3.98 22.10 -5.30
N SER A 127 -3.01 21.84 -6.18
CA SER A 127 -2.24 22.90 -6.85
C SER A 127 -1.86 22.57 -8.29
N LEU A 128 -2.02 21.31 -8.72
CA LEU A 128 -1.73 20.90 -10.09
C LEU A 128 -3.00 20.93 -10.94
N PRO A 129 -2.94 21.36 -12.22
CA PRO A 129 -4.08 21.36 -13.15
C PRO A 129 -4.37 19.96 -13.73
N ASN A 130 -4.38 18.94 -12.87
CA ASN A 130 -4.49 17.51 -13.18
C ASN A 130 -5.95 17.00 -13.20
N GLY A 131 -6.93 17.84 -12.89
CA GLY A 131 -8.34 17.41 -12.77
C GLY A 131 -8.65 16.60 -11.51
N PHE A 132 -7.76 16.62 -10.51
CA PHE A 132 -7.92 16.03 -9.19
C PHE A 132 -8.03 17.13 -8.13
N CYS A 133 -9.23 17.34 -7.58
CA CYS A 133 -9.53 18.45 -6.69
C CYS A 133 -9.01 18.24 -5.25
N GLY A 134 -7.70 18.36 -5.03
CA GLY A 134 -7.08 18.22 -3.71
C GLY A 134 -5.77 17.45 -3.79
N HIS A 135 -5.48 16.67 -2.75
CA HIS A 135 -4.45 15.65 -2.71
C HIS A 135 -5.02 14.35 -2.14
N PHE A 136 -4.22 13.29 -2.19
CA PHE A 136 -4.50 12.03 -1.51
C PHE A 136 -3.29 11.59 -0.69
N CYS A 137 -3.50 10.71 0.27
CA CYS A 137 -2.45 10.28 1.19
C CYS A 137 -1.87 8.93 0.76
N ILE A 138 -0.54 8.83 0.84
CA ILE A 138 0.21 7.57 0.79
C ILE A 138 0.88 7.36 2.13
N HIS A 139 0.54 6.25 2.78
CA HIS A 139 1.05 5.83 4.07
C HIS A 139 2.11 4.74 3.89
N PHE A 140 3.18 4.86 4.68
CA PHE A 140 4.27 3.89 4.79
C PHE A 140 4.28 3.27 6.19
N MET A 141 5.22 2.37 6.47
CA MET A 141 5.38 1.87 7.85
C MET A 141 5.69 3.04 8.79
N GLY A 142 5.18 3.01 10.02
CA GLY A 142 5.33 4.13 10.97
C GLY A 142 4.50 5.38 10.65
N SER A 143 3.83 5.48 9.49
CA SER A 143 2.94 6.61 9.20
C SER A 143 1.75 6.69 10.15
N THR A 144 1.34 7.91 10.49
CA THR A 144 0.17 8.16 11.34
C THR A 144 -0.86 9.05 10.64
N THR A 145 -2.13 8.92 11.04
CA THR A 145 -3.18 9.78 10.47
C THR A 145 -3.12 11.19 11.05
N HIS A 146 -3.56 12.18 10.26
CA HIS A 146 -3.59 13.57 10.72
C HIS A 146 -4.47 13.77 11.95
N ARG A 147 -5.70 13.23 11.92
CA ARG A 147 -6.73 13.50 12.94
C ARG A 147 -6.41 12.89 14.31
N THR A 148 -5.90 11.65 14.33
CA THR A 148 -5.72 10.93 15.60
C THR A 148 -4.27 10.82 16.03
N GLY A 149 -3.31 11.09 15.14
CA GLY A 149 -1.89 10.84 15.40
C GLY A 149 -1.54 9.36 15.61
N LYS A 150 -2.46 8.44 15.28
CA LYS A 150 -2.27 7.00 15.42
C LYS A 150 -2.09 6.32 14.06
N ALA A 151 -1.41 5.19 14.06
CA ALA A 151 -1.38 4.28 12.91
C ALA A 151 -2.81 3.80 12.58
N ASP A 152 -3.10 3.65 11.29
CA ASP A 152 -4.36 3.08 10.80
C ASP A 152 -4.12 1.61 10.44
N LEU A 153 -4.82 0.69 11.11
CA LEU A 153 -4.75 -0.73 10.81
C LEU A 153 -5.07 -1.02 9.34
N SER A 154 -5.94 -0.22 8.72
CA SER A 154 -6.29 -0.36 7.30
C SER A 154 -5.11 -0.13 6.38
N HIS A 155 -4.29 0.88 6.67
CA HIS A 155 -3.05 1.14 5.92
C HIS A 155 -2.00 0.08 6.25
N HIS A 156 -1.84 -0.29 7.52
CA HIS A 156 -0.86 -1.30 7.95
C HIS A 156 -1.07 -2.65 7.23
N VAL A 157 -2.30 -3.15 7.18
CA VAL A 157 -2.65 -4.39 6.47
C VAL A 157 -2.32 -4.30 4.97
N MET A 158 -2.56 -3.15 4.34
CA MET A 158 -2.24 -2.95 2.92
C MET A 158 -0.74 -2.80 2.65
N ILE A 159 0.02 -2.17 3.55
CA ILE A 159 1.50 -2.09 3.47
C ILE A 159 2.10 -3.50 3.56
N LEU A 160 1.64 -4.31 4.53
CA LEU A 160 2.08 -5.70 4.66
C LEU A 160 1.68 -6.55 3.45
N LYS A 161 0.51 -6.28 2.85
CA LYS A 161 0.09 -6.92 1.59
C LYS A 161 1.01 -6.53 0.43
N ALA A 162 1.33 -5.24 0.27
CA ALA A 162 2.25 -4.78 -0.75
C ALA A 162 3.66 -5.38 -0.58
N ALA A 163 4.09 -5.57 0.67
CA ALA A 163 5.38 -6.17 1.01
C ALA A 163 5.43 -7.70 0.91
N GLY A 164 4.33 -8.37 0.58
CA GLY A 164 4.25 -9.84 0.59
C GLY A 164 4.26 -10.50 1.97
N LYS A 165 4.26 -9.72 3.07
CA LYS A 165 4.34 -10.21 4.46
C LYS A 165 2.98 -10.47 5.14
N ILE A 166 1.87 -10.23 4.44
CA ILE A 166 0.54 -10.31 5.04
C ILE A 166 0.15 -11.70 5.55
N ASN A 167 0.61 -12.78 4.90
CA ASN A 167 0.29 -14.15 5.34
C ASN A 167 0.98 -14.47 6.67
N GLU A 168 2.28 -14.17 6.76
CA GLU A 168 3.08 -14.35 7.97
C GLU A 168 2.47 -13.57 9.13
N TYR A 169 2.12 -12.30 8.89
CA TYR A 169 1.45 -11.48 9.88
C TYR A 169 0.16 -12.12 10.39
N MET A 170 -0.78 -12.44 9.48
CA MET A 170 -2.09 -13.01 9.86
C MET A 170 -1.98 -14.36 10.58
N ASN A 171 -1.00 -15.20 10.20
CA ASN A 171 -0.84 -16.53 10.78
C ASN A 171 -0.44 -16.48 12.26
N ASN A 172 0.23 -15.40 12.68
CA ASN A 172 0.72 -15.21 14.04
C ASN A 172 -0.23 -14.36 14.90
N LEU A 173 -1.38 -13.91 14.37
CA LEU A 173 -2.30 -13.07 15.12
C LEU A 173 -3.14 -13.86 16.13
N PRO A 174 -3.39 -13.31 17.32
CA PRO A 174 -4.44 -13.81 18.19
C PRO A 174 -5.84 -13.61 17.56
N PRO A 175 -6.84 -14.40 17.99
CA PRO A 175 -8.20 -14.39 17.45
C PRO A 175 -8.81 -12.99 17.24
N SER A 176 -8.76 -12.14 18.26
CA SER A 176 -9.36 -10.79 18.23
C SER A 176 -8.67 -9.86 17.23
N GLN A 177 -7.35 -9.97 17.07
CA GLN A 177 -6.61 -9.17 16.09
C GLN A 177 -6.86 -9.66 14.67
N LEU A 178 -6.93 -10.98 14.46
CA LEU A 178 -7.30 -11.53 13.15
C LEU A 178 -8.71 -11.09 12.73
N LEU A 179 -9.66 -11.07 13.68
CA LEU A 179 -11.01 -10.59 13.43
C LEU A 179 -11.04 -9.11 13.03
N ASN A 180 -10.19 -8.26 13.64
CA ASN A 180 -10.02 -6.87 13.19
C ASN A 180 -9.49 -6.78 11.75
N VAL A 181 -8.50 -7.63 11.39
CA VAL A 181 -7.98 -7.68 10.01
C VAL A 181 -9.06 -8.11 9.01
N LEU A 182 -9.93 -9.04 9.39
CA LEU A 182 -11.08 -9.44 8.57
C LEU A 182 -12.02 -8.26 8.31
N PHE A 183 -12.41 -7.52 9.34
CA PHE A 183 -13.29 -6.36 9.19
C PHE A 183 -12.65 -5.23 8.37
N VAL A 184 -11.35 -4.99 8.55
CA VAL A 184 -10.57 -4.08 7.69
C VAL A 184 -10.60 -4.55 6.23
N SER A 185 -10.41 -5.84 5.99
CA SER A 185 -10.43 -6.43 4.65
C SER A 185 -11.81 -6.26 3.99
N ILE A 186 -12.89 -6.45 4.77
CA ILE A 186 -14.27 -6.18 4.33
C ILE A 186 -14.48 -4.70 4.02
N LYS A 187 -14.04 -3.80 4.92
CA LYS A 187 -14.14 -2.35 4.76
C LYS A 187 -13.44 -1.86 3.49
N ASN A 188 -12.27 -2.42 3.19
CA ASN A 188 -11.51 -2.11 1.97
C ASN A 188 -12.01 -2.87 0.73
N GLN A 189 -12.98 -3.78 0.89
CA GLN A 189 -13.49 -4.68 -0.15
C GLN A 189 -12.43 -5.60 -0.78
N ASP A 190 -11.40 -5.95 0.00
CA ASP A 190 -10.31 -6.83 -0.39
C ASP A 190 -10.73 -8.31 -0.33
N LYS A 191 -11.24 -8.82 -1.45
CA LYS A 191 -11.70 -10.22 -1.55
C LYS A 191 -10.58 -11.22 -1.34
N GLY A 192 -9.34 -10.87 -1.69
CA GLY A 192 -8.19 -11.75 -1.54
C GLY A 192 -7.91 -12.04 -0.08
N LEU A 193 -7.85 -11.00 0.74
CA LEU A 193 -7.65 -11.13 2.18
C LEU A 193 -8.84 -11.77 2.89
N VAL A 194 -10.08 -11.38 2.52
CA VAL A 194 -11.27 -12.01 3.10
C VAL A 194 -11.27 -13.52 2.86
N LYS A 195 -10.95 -13.98 1.64
CA LYS A 195 -10.87 -15.42 1.33
C LYS A 195 -9.79 -16.17 2.10
N LYS A 196 -8.70 -15.51 2.50
CA LYS A 196 -7.63 -16.15 3.28
C LYS A 196 -8.03 -16.39 4.73
N ILE A 197 -8.94 -15.58 5.27
CA ILE A 197 -9.32 -15.59 6.70
C ILE A 197 -10.67 -16.29 6.91
N ALA A 198 -11.62 -16.06 6.01
CA ALA A 198 -13.01 -16.47 6.16
C ALA A 198 -13.23 -17.95 5.85
N ILE A 199 -14.02 -18.59 6.70
CA ILE A 199 -14.69 -19.87 6.48
C ILE A 199 -16.20 -19.70 6.65
N SER A 200 -16.97 -20.70 6.25
CA SER A 200 -18.42 -20.72 6.34
C SER A 200 -18.90 -22.16 6.36
N ASN A 201 -19.95 -22.46 7.12
CA ASN A 201 -20.61 -23.76 7.10
C ASN A 201 -21.63 -23.86 5.94
N GLN A 202 -21.85 -22.78 5.20
CA GLN A 202 -22.78 -22.75 4.08
C GLN A 202 -22.18 -23.44 2.85
N LYS A 203 -23.04 -24.14 2.09
CA LYS A 203 -22.64 -24.93 0.91
C LYS A 203 -21.91 -24.11 -0.17
N ASN A 204 -22.04 -22.78 -0.21
CA ASN A 204 -21.45 -21.95 -1.25
C ASN A 204 -20.93 -20.58 -0.77
N ILE A 205 -19.82 -20.60 -0.03
CA ILE A 205 -19.12 -19.39 0.43
C ILE A 205 -18.84 -18.38 -0.70
N LYS A 206 -18.59 -18.82 -1.94
CA LYS A 206 -18.36 -17.91 -3.08
C LYS A 206 -19.58 -17.03 -3.37
N LYS A 207 -20.79 -17.57 -3.22
CA LYS A 207 -22.05 -16.81 -3.38
C LYS A 207 -22.19 -15.80 -2.24
N ASP A 208 -21.90 -16.20 -1.01
CA ASP A 208 -22.06 -15.33 0.17
C ASP A 208 -21.05 -14.20 0.22
N LEU A 209 -19.82 -14.44 -0.24
CA LEU A 209 -18.82 -13.38 -0.41
C LEU A 209 -19.27 -12.28 -1.38
N LYS A 210 -20.19 -12.55 -2.32
CA LYS A 210 -20.78 -11.50 -3.17
C LYS A 210 -21.67 -10.55 -2.37
N LYS A 211 -22.29 -11.00 -1.27
CA LYS A 211 -23.15 -10.18 -0.40
C LYS A 211 -22.36 -9.05 0.26
N ILE A 212 -21.08 -9.29 0.58
CA ILE A 212 -20.18 -8.28 1.16
C ILE A 212 -20.08 -7.01 0.29
N LYS A 213 -20.23 -7.13 -1.04
CA LYS A 213 -20.23 -5.96 -1.95
C LYS A 213 -21.35 -4.96 -1.66
N LYS A 214 -22.43 -5.39 -1.01
CA LYS A 214 -23.55 -4.52 -0.61
C LYS A 214 -23.20 -3.65 0.61
N ILE A 215 -22.14 -3.96 1.34
CA ILE A 215 -21.68 -3.18 2.49
C ILE A 215 -20.93 -1.96 1.95
N GLU A 216 -21.50 -0.78 2.18
CA GLU A 216 -20.92 0.51 1.81
C GLU A 216 -20.03 1.07 2.92
N ALA A 217 -20.41 0.84 4.18
CA ALA A 217 -19.59 1.16 5.34
C ALA A 217 -19.77 0.11 6.45
N ILE A 218 -18.71 -0.09 7.22
CA ILE A 218 -18.72 -0.96 8.40
C ILE A 218 -17.89 -0.31 9.51
N GLN A 219 -18.46 -0.32 10.72
CA GLN A 219 -17.81 0.02 11.97
C GLN A 219 -18.03 -1.12 12.94
N TRP A 220 -17.07 -1.36 13.81
CA TRP A 220 -17.16 -2.46 14.76
C TRP A 220 -16.44 -2.12 16.06
N THR A 221 -16.91 -2.75 17.14
CA THR A 221 -16.28 -2.68 18.47
C THR A 221 -16.17 -4.08 19.02
N LEU A 222 -14.96 -4.49 19.40
CA LEU A 222 -14.71 -5.73 20.13
C LEU A 222 -14.70 -5.42 21.63
N PRO A 223 -15.26 -6.29 22.48
CA PRO A 223 -15.09 -6.18 23.92
C PRO A 223 -13.65 -6.51 24.33
N GLN A 224 -13.27 -6.08 25.53
CA GLN A 224 -12.02 -6.51 26.16
C GLN A 224 -12.23 -7.96 26.64
N ILE A 225 -11.73 -8.93 25.89
CA ILE A 225 -11.88 -10.36 26.21
C ILE A 225 -10.61 -10.85 26.91
N LYS A 226 -10.76 -11.72 27.91
CA LYS A 226 -9.64 -12.47 28.50
C LYS A 226 -8.93 -13.27 27.41
N LYS A 227 -7.58 -13.34 27.46
CA LYS A 227 -6.80 -14.12 26.49
C LYS A 227 -7.36 -15.54 26.40
N SER A 228 -7.67 -15.99 25.19
CA SER A 228 -7.96 -17.41 24.92
C SER A 228 -6.79 -18.26 25.41
N GLY A 229 -7.07 -19.42 26.03
CA GLY A 229 -6.01 -20.32 26.50
C GLY A 229 -5.12 -20.77 25.35
N ALA A 230 -3.81 -20.92 25.60
CA ALA A 230 -2.79 -21.18 24.57
C ALA A 230 -3.10 -22.40 23.67
N PHE A 231 -3.82 -23.39 24.20
CA PHE A 231 -4.18 -24.64 23.50
C PHE A 231 -5.61 -24.66 22.95
N SER A 232 -6.39 -23.59 23.09
CA SER A 232 -7.78 -23.55 22.61
C SER A 232 -7.81 -23.67 21.09
N LEU A 233 -8.66 -24.53 20.54
CA LEU A 233 -8.83 -24.70 19.09
C LEU A 233 -10.01 -23.89 18.54
N GLU A 234 -10.84 -23.38 19.44
CA GLU A 234 -12.04 -22.61 19.14
C GLU A 234 -12.20 -21.48 20.15
N THR A 235 -12.74 -20.35 19.70
CA THR A 235 -13.16 -19.26 20.57
C THR A 235 -14.30 -18.49 19.91
N GLU A 236 -15.19 -17.94 20.73
CA GLU A 236 -16.30 -17.10 20.28
C GLU A 236 -16.05 -15.66 20.71
N ILE A 237 -16.19 -14.73 19.76
CA ILE A 237 -15.98 -13.30 19.99
C ILE A 237 -17.28 -12.55 19.63
N PRO A 238 -18.00 -12.00 20.62
CA PRO A 238 -19.11 -11.10 20.34
C PRO A 238 -18.57 -9.75 19.84
N VAL A 239 -19.21 -9.19 18.81
CA VAL A 239 -18.84 -7.93 18.18
C VAL A 239 -20.08 -7.08 17.99
N GLU A 240 -20.02 -5.82 18.44
CA GLU A 240 -20.99 -4.83 18.00
C GLU A 240 -20.62 -4.35 16.60
N VAL A 241 -21.50 -4.55 15.63
CA VAL A 241 -21.29 -4.16 14.24
C VAL A 241 -22.34 -3.14 13.83
N ASN A 242 -21.88 -2.07 13.20
CA ASN A 242 -22.69 -1.06 12.57
C ASN A 242 -22.41 -1.05 11.06
N LEU A 243 -23.38 -1.52 10.29
CA LEU A 243 -23.32 -1.70 8.85
C LEU A 243 -24.13 -0.62 8.15
N PHE A 244 -23.63 -0.11 7.03
CA PHE A 244 -24.44 0.62 6.05
C PHE A 244 -24.56 -0.24 4.80
N ILE A 245 -25.77 -0.72 4.52
CA ILE A 245 -26.05 -1.64 3.44
C ILE A 245 -26.78 -0.91 2.32
N LYS A 246 -26.27 -1.06 1.10
CA LYS A 246 -26.87 -0.51 -0.12
C LYS A 246 -28.35 -0.91 -0.20
N ASN A 247 -29.22 0.09 -0.42
CA ASN A 247 -30.68 -0.05 -0.54
C ASN A 247 -31.42 -0.54 0.72
N ARG A 248 -30.76 -0.65 1.88
CA ARG A 248 -31.39 -1.00 3.17
C ARG A 248 -31.11 0.02 4.26
N GLY A 249 -29.98 0.72 4.19
CA GLY A 249 -29.58 1.72 5.17
C GLY A 249 -28.75 1.15 6.31
N ARG A 250 -28.81 1.82 7.46
CA ARG A 250 -27.96 1.53 8.62
C ARG A 250 -28.54 0.41 9.49
N ILE A 251 -27.72 -0.57 9.86
CA ILE A 251 -28.06 -1.68 10.75
C ILE A 251 -27.04 -1.70 11.89
N ARG A 252 -27.51 -1.65 13.13
CA ARG A 252 -26.69 -1.89 14.33
C ARG A 252 -27.11 -3.22 14.95
N THR A 253 -26.17 -4.13 15.12
CA THR A 253 -26.43 -5.46 15.67
C THR A 253 -25.23 -5.99 16.43
N LYS A 254 -25.45 -6.98 17.31
CA LYS A 254 -24.40 -7.72 18.00
C LYS A 254 -24.31 -9.11 17.37
N LEU A 255 -23.14 -9.44 16.82
CA LEU A 255 -22.88 -10.72 16.16
C LEU A 255 -21.80 -11.46 16.93
N SER A 256 -21.99 -12.76 17.16
CA SER A 256 -20.93 -13.60 17.71
C SER A 256 -20.21 -14.33 16.61
N PHE A 257 -18.89 -14.13 16.51
CA PHE A 257 -18.04 -14.79 15.53
C PHE A 257 -17.30 -15.95 16.17
N THR A 258 -17.43 -17.14 15.60
CA THR A 258 -16.62 -18.31 15.95
C THR A 258 -15.31 -18.27 15.17
N LEU A 259 -14.19 -18.37 15.88
CA LEU A 259 -12.86 -18.55 15.31
C LEU A 259 -12.37 -19.94 15.63
N VAL A 260 -11.78 -20.62 14.65
CA VAL A 260 -11.31 -22.00 14.76
C VAL A 260 -9.92 -22.17 14.18
N ARG A 261 -9.19 -23.17 14.66
CA ARG A 261 -7.92 -23.65 14.10
C ARG A 261 -7.80 -25.16 14.30
N THR A 262 -7.03 -25.83 13.43
CA THR A 262 -6.87 -27.29 13.44
C THR A 262 -5.86 -27.80 14.47
N SER A 263 -4.97 -26.94 14.95
CA SER A 263 -3.99 -27.25 16.02
C SER A 263 -3.52 -25.96 16.70
N PRO A 264 -2.84 -26.03 17.87
CA PRO A 264 -2.34 -24.84 18.56
C PRO A 264 -1.33 -23.98 17.78
N ILE A 265 -0.72 -24.53 16.72
CA ILE A 265 0.22 -23.83 15.83
C ILE A 265 -0.39 -23.47 14.48
N SER A 266 -1.62 -23.94 14.20
CA SER A 266 -2.32 -23.60 12.97
C SER A 266 -2.89 -22.19 13.05
N PRO A 267 -2.92 -21.45 11.93
CA PRO A 267 -3.50 -20.11 11.91
C PRO A 267 -5.00 -20.18 12.17
N TRP A 268 -5.52 -19.17 12.86
CA TRP A 268 -6.96 -19.02 13.07
C TRP A 268 -7.70 -18.74 11.75
N LYS A 269 -8.94 -19.20 11.69
CA LYS A 269 -9.93 -18.89 10.65
C LYS A 269 -11.19 -18.36 11.30
N VAL A 270 -11.95 -17.54 10.58
CA VAL A 270 -13.15 -16.88 11.10
C VAL A 270 -14.39 -17.38 10.38
N ASN A 271 -15.36 -17.90 11.12
CA ASN A 271 -16.67 -18.22 10.56
C ASN A 271 -17.47 -16.94 10.29
N MET A 272 -17.80 -16.70 9.03
CA MET A 272 -18.49 -15.50 8.53
C MET A 272 -20.01 -15.61 8.47
N ASP A 273 -20.59 -16.78 8.79
CA ASP A 273 -22.03 -17.03 8.75
C ASP A 273 -22.87 -15.99 9.54
N PRO A 274 -22.45 -15.51 10.72
CA PRO A 274 -23.16 -14.46 11.45
C PRO A 274 -23.30 -13.16 10.63
N LEU A 275 -22.23 -12.75 9.93
CA LEU A 275 -22.28 -11.54 9.10
C LEU A 275 -23.15 -11.75 7.87
N PHE A 276 -23.02 -12.89 7.18
CA PHE A 276 -23.82 -13.15 5.98
C PHE A 276 -25.32 -13.14 6.25
N SER A 277 -25.73 -13.63 7.42
CA SER A 277 -27.12 -13.64 7.86
C SER A 277 -27.66 -12.22 8.10
N SER A 278 -26.80 -11.29 8.54
CA SER A 278 -27.18 -9.88 8.77
C SER A 278 -27.32 -9.03 7.50
N ILE A 279 -26.75 -9.47 6.37
CA ILE A 279 -26.79 -8.73 5.10
C ILE A 279 -28.07 -9.02 4.30
N ASN A 280 -28.71 -10.18 4.56
CA ASN A 280 -29.94 -10.59 3.87
C ASN A 280 -31.11 -9.65 4.18
#